data_AF-A0A0G1J677-F1
#
_entry.id   AF-A0A0G1J677-F1
#
_cell.length_a   1.000
_cell.length_b   1.000
_cell.length_c   1.000
_cell.angle_alpha   90.00
_cell.angle_beta   90.00
_cell.angle_gamma   90.00
#
_symmetry.space_group_name_H-M   'P 1'
#
loop_
_entity.id
_entity.type
_entity.pdbx_description
1 polymer ?
#
loop_
_entity_poly.entity_id
_entity_poly.type
_entity_poly.pdbx_seq_one_letter_code
_entity_poly.pdbx_strand_id
1 'polypeptide(L)'
;MAFLLLVPVYYKFWVSSTSAYYLRFLRFAVGQVSKEGYLASFGQRVPTHYKLADFVTSSSRPNEKIFVWGPDSSAVYALSRRLPPTKYVADYHINEFSTKKAEVAKLTQNPPKFIIILPDAKGFTELTPILRKSYLLISEIDGAEIWRLSGSFK
;
A
#
# COMPACT_ATOMS: atom_id res chain seq x y z
N MET A 1 -7.18 -33.12 -32.67
CA MET A 1 -5.83 -32.76 -32.18
C MET A 1 -5.28 -31.43 -32.71
N ALA A 2 -5.60 -30.99 -33.94
CA ALA A 2 -5.09 -29.72 -34.49
C ALA A 2 -5.58 -28.43 -33.77
N PHE A 3 -6.75 -28.44 -33.14
CA PHE A 3 -7.29 -27.27 -32.43
C PHE A 3 -6.49 -26.85 -31.20
N LEU A 4 -5.77 -27.76 -30.54
CA LEU A 4 -4.98 -27.46 -29.34
C LEU A 4 -3.73 -26.63 -29.64
N LEU A 5 -3.20 -26.69 -30.87
CA LEU A 5 -2.01 -25.91 -31.28
C LEU A 5 -2.35 -24.46 -31.63
N LEU A 6 -3.62 -24.15 -31.90
CA LEU A 6 -4.10 -22.79 -32.24
C LEU A 6 -4.33 -21.91 -31.01
N VAL A 7 -4.68 -22.52 -29.87
CA VAL A 7 -5.02 -21.82 -28.62
C VAL A 7 -3.87 -20.95 -28.09
N PRO A 8 -2.60 -21.41 -28.00
CA PRO A 8 -1.51 -20.58 -27.47
C PRO A 8 -1.18 -19.36 -28.34
N VAL A 9 -1.33 -19.51 -29.67
CA VAL A 9 -1.06 -18.45 -30.67
C VAL A 9 -2.20 -17.44 -30.70
N TYR A 10 -3.44 -17.90 -30.75
CA TYR A 10 -4.63 -17.04 -30.80
C TYR A 10 -4.81 -16.21 -29.52
N TYR A 11 -4.65 -16.84 -28.35
CA TYR A 11 -4.77 -16.15 -27.06
C TYR A 11 -3.46 -15.51 -26.57
N LYS A 12 -2.37 -15.61 -27.35
CA LYS A 12 -1.02 -15.12 -26.99
C LYS A 12 -0.60 -15.53 -25.58
N PHE A 13 -1.02 -16.71 -25.12
CA PHE A 13 -0.94 -17.14 -23.72
C PHE A 13 0.50 -17.17 -23.19
N TRP A 14 1.50 -17.25 -24.08
CA TRP A 14 2.92 -17.30 -23.77
C TRP A 14 3.72 -16.05 -24.19
N VAL A 15 3.09 -15.06 -24.83
CA VAL A 15 3.79 -13.88 -25.35
C VAL A 15 3.57 -12.67 -24.45
N SER A 16 3.93 -12.81 -23.17
CA SER A 16 4.18 -11.64 -22.33
C SER A 16 5.63 -11.24 -22.53
N SER A 17 5.85 -10.28 -23.45
CA SER A 17 7.20 -9.82 -23.78
C SER A 17 7.84 -9.14 -22.56
N THR A 18 8.70 -9.86 -21.86
CA THR A 18 9.44 -9.34 -20.69
C THR A 18 10.48 -8.29 -21.09
N SER A 19 10.78 -8.16 -22.39
CA SER A 19 11.71 -7.16 -22.94
C SER A 19 11.38 -5.73 -22.52
N ALA A 20 10.10 -5.39 -22.34
CA ALA A 20 9.68 -4.07 -21.89
C ALA A 20 10.22 -3.75 -20.47
N TYR A 21 10.30 -4.75 -19.59
CA TYR A 21 10.85 -4.59 -18.24
C TYR A 21 12.35 -4.31 -18.28
N TYR A 22 13.09 -5.08 -19.08
CA TYR A 22 14.53 -4.87 -19.26
C TYR A 22 14.82 -3.50 -19.89
N LEU A 23 14.04 -3.08 -20.89
CA LEU A 23 14.19 -1.76 -21.49
C LEU A 23 13.94 -0.63 -20.48
N ARG A 24 12.90 -0.73 -19.64
CA ARG A 24 12.63 0.24 -18.56
C ARG A 24 13.82 0.32 -17.60
N PHE A 25 14.38 -0.83 -17.20
CA PHE A 25 15.55 -0.87 -16.32
C PHE A 25 16.79 -0.26 -16.97
N LEU A 26 17.08 -0.60 -18.24
CA LEU A 26 18.24 -0.05 -18.95
C LEU A 26 18.17 1.48 -19.04
N ARG A 27 17.00 2.02 -19.40
CA ARG A 27 16.77 3.48 -19.43
C ARG A 27 17.02 4.13 -18.09
N PHE A 28 16.60 3.50 -16.99
CA PHE A 28 16.92 3.98 -15.64
C PHE A 28 18.42 3.88 -15.33
N ALA A 29 19.06 2.74 -15.63
CA ALA A 29 20.46 2.48 -15.33
C ALA A 29 21.42 3.43 -16.05
N VAL A 30 21.11 3.83 -17.29
CA VAL A 30 21.89 4.83 -18.05
C VAL A 30 21.46 6.28 -17.77
N GLY A 31 20.59 6.51 -16.78
CA GLY A 31 20.16 7.85 -16.37
C GLY A 31 19.17 8.55 -17.31
N GLN A 32 18.60 7.85 -18.29
CA GLN A 32 17.60 8.42 -19.21
C GLN A 32 16.25 8.67 -18.54
N VAL A 33 15.96 8.00 -17.43
CA VAL A 33 14.72 8.17 -16.63
C VAL A 33 15.08 8.24 -15.16
N SER A 34 14.41 9.10 -14.39
CA SER A 34 14.59 9.21 -12.94
C SER A 34 14.12 7.96 -12.20
N LYS A 35 14.52 7.78 -10.92
CA LYS A 35 13.99 6.71 -10.05
C LYS A 35 12.47 6.76 -9.97
N GLU A 36 11.90 7.94 -9.80
CA GLU A 36 10.45 8.14 -9.75
C GLU A 36 9.77 7.76 -11.08
N GLY A 37 10.33 8.19 -12.21
CA GLY A 37 9.82 7.80 -13.54
C GLY A 37 9.92 6.30 -13.80
N TYR A 38 10.99 5.65 -13.35
CA TYR A 38 11.14 4.20 -13.42
C TYR A 38 10.06 3.50 -12.59
N LEU A 39 9.85 3.91 -11.34
CA LEU A 39 8.81 3.35 -10.47
C LEU A 39 7.40 3.56 -11.06
N ALA A 40 7.11 4.76 -11.57
CA ALA A 40 5.82 5.09 -12.19
C ALA A 40 5.51 4.21 -13.42
N SER A 41 6.53 3.67 -14.09
CA SER A 41 6.34 2.74 -15.22
C SER A 41 5.68 1.41 -14.82
N PHE A 42 5.68 1.06 -13.53
CA PHE A 42 5.02 -0.11 -12.96
C PHE A 42 3.62 0.19 -12.40
N GLY A 43 3.20 1.44 -12.43
CA GLY A 43 1.92 1.90 -11.92
C GLY A 43 2.06 3.28 -11.28
N GLN A 44 1.07 4.15 -11.48
CA GLN A 44 1.13 5.54 -11.02
C GLN A 44 1.22 5.68 -9.49
N ARG A 45 0.71 4.69 -8.73
CA ARG A 45 0.77 4.66 -7.26
C ARG A 45 2.11 4.14 -6.70
N VAL A 46 2.92 3.48 -7.53
CA VAL A 46 4.15 2.83 -7.06
C VAL A 46 5.13 3.83 -6.43
N PRO A 47 5.42 5.01 -7.03
CA PRO A 47 6.27 6.01 -6.39
C PRO A 47 5.79 6.41 -4.98
N THR A 48 4.49 6.66 -4.82
CA THR A 48 3.90 7.01 -3.53
C THR A 48 4.08 5.90 -2.49
N HIS A 49 3.89 4.63 -2.87
CA HIS A 49 4.13 3.50 -1.96
C HIS A 49 5.58 3.44 -1.46
N TYR A 50 6.56 3.73 -2.32
CA TYR A 50 7.97 3.80 -1.91
C TYR A 50 8.23 4.97 -0.96
N LYS A 51 7.71 6.17 -1.25
CA LYS A 51 7.84 7.33 -0.35
C LYS A 51 7.22 7.07 1.03
N LEU A 52 6.04 6.45 1.06
CA LEU A 52 5.38 6.04 2.31
C LEU A 52 6.20 4.99 3.05
N ALA A 53 6.76 4.01 2.35
CA ALA A 53 7.60 2.99 2.97
C ALA A 53 8.90 3.56 3.55
N ASP A 54 9.54 4.51 2.87
CA ASP A 54 10.72 5.23 3.34
C ASP A 54 10.39 6.04 4.60
N PHE A 55 9.25 6.76 4.60
CA PHE A 55 8.73 7.45 5.79
C PHE A 55 8.52 6.48 6.97
N VAL A 56 7.80 5.39 6.74
CA VAL A 56 7.50 4.41 7.80
C VAL A 56 8.79 3.81 8.35
N THR A 57 9.72 3.42 7.48
CA THR A 57 10.96 2.76 7.89
C THR A 57 11.85 3.70 8.70
N SER A 58 11.92 4.97 8.32
CA SER A 58 12.68 6.00 9.05
C SER A 58 12.00 6.46 10.35
N SER A 59 10.68 6.33 10.45
CA SER A 59 9.88 6.89 11.55
C SER A 59 9.30 5.83 12.50
N SER A 60 9.62 4.55 12.31
CA SER A 60 9.17 3.44 13.18
C SER A 60 10.24 2.39 13.43
N ARG A 61 10.13 1.72 14.57
CA ARG A 61 10.91 0.54 14.92
C ARG A 61 10.35 -0.71 14.22
N PRO A 62 11.17 -1.74 13.97
CA PRO A 62 10.73 -2.96 13.26
C PRO A 62 9.51 -3.68 13.85
N ASN A 63 9.30 -3.59 15.17
CA ASN A 63 8.20 -4.24 15.87
C ASN A 63 6.95 -3.35 16.02
N GLU A 64 7.02 -2.08 15.63
CA GLU A 64 5.86 -1.18 15.67
C GLU A 64 4.94 -1.46 14.48
N LYS A 65 3.65 -1.61 14.74
CA LYS A 65 2.67 -1.91 13.71
C LYS A 65 2.17 -0.64 13.03
N ILE A 66 1.77 -0.74 11.77
CA ILE A 66 1.11 0.32 11.02
C ILE A 66 -0.23 -0.19 10.51
N PHE A 67 -1.19 0.69 10.26
CA PHE A 67 -2.40 0.35 9.54
C PHE A 67 -2.47 1.21 8.28
N VAL A 68 -2.65 0.59 7.12
CA VAL A 68 -2.74 1.26 5.82
C VAL A 68 -4.10 0.96 5.21
N TRP A 69 -4.85 2.00 4.89
CA TRP A 69 -6.17 1.91 4.29
C TRP A 69 -6.19 2.46 2.87
N GLY A 70 -6.70 1.68 1.93
CA GLY A 70 -6.85 2.07 0.52
C GLY A 70 -6.27 1.04 -0.45
N PRO A 71 -6.33 1.35 -1.76
CA PRO A 71 -5.93 0.43 -2.82
C PRO A 71 -4.46 0.09 -2.72
N ASP A 72 -4.10 -1.16 -3.00
CA ASP A 72 -2.71 -1.63 -3.04
C ASP A 72 -1.95 -1.46 -1.70
N SER A 73 -2.66 -1.32 -0.58
CA SER A 73 -2.09 -1.15 0.78
C SER A 73 -1.08 -2.22 1.18
N SER A 74 -1.20 -3.43 0.63
CA SER A 74 -0.25 -4.54 0.82
C SER A 74 1.19 -4.17 0.41
N ALA A 75 1.36 -3.32 -0.61
CA ALA A 75 2.66 -2.88 -1.08
C ALA A 75 3.42 -2.08 -0.03
N VAL A 76 2.73 -1.21 0.72
CA VAL A 76 3.35 -0.38 1.77
C VAL A 76 3.87 -1.25 2.91
N TYR A 77 3.11 -2.27 3.32
CA TYR A 77 3.56 -3.24 4.34
C TYR A 77 4.81 -3.99 3.89
N ALA A 78 4.81 -4.50 2.65
CA ALA A 78 5.92 -5.26 2.10
C ALA A 78 7.20 -4.40 1.98
N LEU A 79 7.09 -3.18 1.45
CA LEU A 79 8.21 -2.27 1.25
C LEU A 79 8.78 -1.74 2.58
N SER A 80 7.91 -1.42 3.54
CA SER A 80 8.33 -0.87 4.85
C SER A 80 8.78 -1.95 5.84
N ARG A 81 8.53 -3.23 5.55
CA ARG A 81 8.75 -4.35 6.46
C ARG A 81 8.07 -4.10 7.81
N ARG A 82 6.81 -3.69 7.77
CA ARG A 82 5.95 -3.53 8.97
C ARG A 82 4.72 -4.41 8.83
N LEU A 83 4.24 -4.89 9.97
CA LEU A 83 3.05 -5.73 10.04
C LEU A 83 1.79 -4.90 10.34
N PRO A 84 0.64 -5.30 9.80
CA PRO A 84 -0.65 -4.78 10.24
C PRO A 84 -0.97 -5.15 11.70
N PRO A 85 -1.78 -4.34 12.42
CA PRO A 85 -2.35 -4.70 13.72
C PRO A 85 -3.31 -5.88 13.66
N THR A 86 -3.88 -6.16 12.49
CA THR A 86 -4.82 -7.25 12.25
C THR A 86 -4.28 -8.21 11.19
N LYS A 87 -5.04 -9.26 10.83
CA LYS A 87 -4.62 -10.21 9.78
C LYS A 87 -4.75 -9.68 8.35
N TYR A 88 -5.33 -8.49 8.17
CA TYR A 88 -5.65 -7.95 6.85
C TYR A 88 -4.61 -6.93 6.38
N VAL A 89 -4.07 -7.17 5.19
CA VAL A 89 -3.05 -6.31 4.53
C VAL A 89 -3.58 -5.52 3.34
N ALA A 90 -4.81 -5.80 2.90
CA ALA A 90 -5.44 -5.16 1.75
C ALA A 90 -6.85 -4.71 2.13
N ASP A 91 -7.30 -3.61 1.54
CA ASP A 91 -8.59 -3.00 1.83
C ASP A 91 -9.77 -3.92 1.45
N TYR A 92 -9.69 -4.60 0.31
CA TYR A 92 -10.72 -5.56 -0.11
C TYR A 92 -10.87 -6.73 0.89
N HIS A 93 -9.80 -7.15 1.58
CA HIS A 93 -9.91 -8.19 2.60
C HIS A 93 -10.81 -7.76 3.77
N ILE A 94 -10.74 -6.49 4.18
CA ILE A 94 -11.61 -5.95 5.24
C ILE A 94 -13.03 -5.81 4.71
N ASN A 95 -13.19 -5.33 3.46
CA ASN A 95 -14.51 -5.12 2.86
C ASN A 95 -15.27 -6.43 2.61
N GLU A 96 -14.57 -7.53 2.30
CA GLU A 96 -15.19 -8.82 1.95
C GLU A 96 -15.26 -9.79 3.13
N PHE A 97 -14.29 -9.76 4.05
CA PHE A 97 -14.16 -10.75 5.13
C PHE A 97 -14.24 -10.14 6.53
N SER A 98 -14.64 -8.88 6.66
CA SER A 98 -14.83 -8.24 7.96
C SER A 98 -15.87 -7.13 7.94
N THR A 99 -15.94 -6.39 9.05
CA THR A 99 -16.67 -5.13 9.10
C THR A 99 -15.73 -4.03 9.57
N LYS A 100 -15.95 -2.83 9.04
CA LYS A 100 -15.19 -1.62 9.41
C LYS A 100 -15.23 -1.35 10.92
N LYS A 101 -16.39 -1.57 11.56
CA LYS A 101 -16.55 -1.49 13.02
C LYS A 101 -15.68 -2.51 13.77
N ALA A 102 -15.69 -3.77 13.35
CA ALA A 102 -14.88 -4.81 13.98
C ALA A 102 -13.38 -4.53 13.82
N GLU A 103 -12.99 -3.98 12.68
CA GLU A 103 -11.61 -3.60 12.42
C GLU A 103 -11.17 -2.45 13.33
N VAL A 104 -11.97 -1.38 13.44
CA VAL A 104 -11.72 -0.26 14.35
C VAL A 104 -11.62 -0.72 15.81
N ALA A 105 -12.45 -1.67 16.24
CA ALA A 105 -12.34 -2.25 17.58
C ALA A 105 -10.97 -2.92 17.81
N LYS A 106 -10.44 -3.66 16.82
CA LYS A 106 -9.09 -4.25 16.90
C LYS A 106 -7.99 -3.21 16.86
N LEU A 107 -8.14 -2.16 16.04
CA LEU A 107 -7.21 -1.01 16.02
C LEU A 107 -7.20 -0.28 17.36
N THR A 108 -8.32 -0.28 18.08
CA THR A 108 -8.43 0.33 19.41
C THR A 108 -7.75 -0.54 20.47
N GLN A 109 -7.90 -1.87 20.38
CA GLN A 109 -7.24 -2.82 21.30
C GLN A 109 -5.73 -2.90 21.08
N ASN A 110 -5.27 -2.80 19.83
CA ASN A 110 -3.86 -2.87 19.44
C ASN A 110 -3.51 -1.67 18.56
N PRO A 111 -3.36 -0.46 19.15
CA PRO A 111 -3.17 0.77 18.40
C PRO A 111 -1.87 0.73 17.57
N PRO A 112 -1.96 0.83 16.23
CA PRO A 112 -0.78 0.99 15.41
C PRO A 112 -0.11 2.34 15.67
N LYS A 113 1.20 2.44 15.41
CA LYS A 113 1.92 3.70 15.51
C LYS A 113 1.41 4.71 14.48
N PHE A 114 1.13 4.23 13.27
CA PHE A 114 0.63 5.02 12.17
C PHE A 114 -0.66 4.43 11.61
N ILE A 115 -1.62 5.30 11.31
CA ILE A 115 -2.73 5.02 10.40
C ILE A 115 -2.46 5.84 9.14
N ILE A 116 -2.35 5.17 8.00
CA ILE A 116 -2.08 5.79 6.69
C ILE A 116 -3.32 5.59 5.83
N ILE A 117 -3.87 6.68 5.28
CA ILE A 117 -4.99 6.64 4.35
C ILE A 117 -4.45 7.01 2.98
N LEU A 118 -4.50 6.07 2.04
CA LEU A 118 -3.98 6.24 0.68
C LEU A 118 -4.92 7.14 -0.15
N PRO A 119 -4.40 7.79 -1.20
CA PRO A 119 -5.25 8.45 -2.19
C PRO A 119 -6.24 7.44 -2.79
N ASP A 120 -7.43 7.93 -3.13
CA ASP A 120 -8.53 7.15 -3.69
C ASP A 120 -9.10 6.05 -2.76
N ALA A 121 -8.73 6.04 -1.48
CA ALA A 121 -9.29 5.10 -0.52
C ALA A 121 -10.82 5.26 -0.43
N LYS A 122 -11.55 4.14 -0.48
CA LYS A 122 -13.00 4.14 -0.27
C LYS A 122 -13.30 4.60 1.17
N GLY A 123 -14.43 5.29 1.36
CA GLY A 123 -14.78 5.89 2.65
C GLY A 123 -14.80 4.88 3.81
N PHE A 124 -14.15 5.21 4.92
CA PHE A 124 -14.09 4.41 6.16
C PHE A 124 -14.42 5.31 7.35
N THR A 125 -15.69 5.70 7.45
CA THR A 125 -16.17 6.70 8.41
C THR A 125 -16.01 6.27 9.87
N GLU A 126 -15.96 4.96 10.14
CA GLU A 126 -15.74 4.41 11.47
C GLU A 126 -14.32 4.67 12.00
N LEU A 127 -13.37 5.05 11.14
CA LEU A 127 -12.01 5.41 11.53
C LEU A 127 -11.96 6.83 12.12
N THR A 128 -12.87 7.72 11.71
CA THR A 128 -12.88 9.14 12.10
C THR A 128 -12.87 9.38 13.62
N PRO A 129 -13.67 8.68 14.44
CA PRO A 129 -13.67 8.89 15.89
C PRO A 129 -12.31 8.57 16.53
N ILE A 130 -11.66 7.48 16.12
CA ILE A 130 -10.35 7.11 16.70
C ILE A 130 -9.25 8.05 16.23
N LEU A 131 -9.30 8.49 14.97
CA LEU A 131 -8.35 9.46 14.43
C LEU A 131 -8.41 10.78 15.20
N ARG A 132 -9.61 11.34 15.36
CA ARG A 132 -9.80 12.61 16.08
C ARG A 132 -9.48 12.51 17.57
N LYS A 133 -9.76 11.36 18.19
CA LYS A 133 -9.53 11.18 19.63
C LYS A 133 -8.05 10.94 19.95
N SER A 134 -7.35 10.14 19.13
CA SER A 134 -6.10 9.52 19.56
C SER A 134 -4.97 9.59 18.54
N TYR A 135 -5.17 10.22 17.39
CA TYR A 135 -4.13 10.39 16.39
C TYR A 135 -3.99 11.86 15.98
N LEU A 136 -2.80 12.21 15.53
CA LEU A 136 -2.48 13.52 14.96
C LEU A 136 -2.10 13.33 13.50
N LEU A 137 -2.70 14.10 12.59
CA LEU A 137 -2.23 14.19 11.22
C LEU A 137 -0.86 14.90 11.25
N ILE A 138 0.20 14.18 10.87
CA ILE A 138 1.58 14.69 10.98
C ILE A 138 2.23 14.95 9.63
N SER A 139 1.68 14.41 8.55
CA SER A 139 2.22 14.57 7.19
C SER A 139 1.18 14.18 6.16
N GLU A 140 1.34 14.70 4.95
CA GLU A 140 0.67 14.26 3.73
C GLU A 140 1.74 13.98 2.66
N ILE A 141 1.66 12.84 1.98
CA ILE A 141 2.62 12.44 0.92
C ILE A 141 1.83 12.03 -0.32
N ASP A 142 1.93 12.81 -1.39
CA ASP A 142 1.21 12.58 -2.66
C ASP A 142 -0.29 12.31 -2.44
N GLY A 143 -0.94 13.07 -1.55
CA GLY A 143 -2.36 12.92 -1.20
C GLY A 143 -2.68 11.78 -0.21
N ALA A 144 -1.67 11.03 0.26
CA ALA A 144 -1.84 10.08 1.36
C ALA A 144 -1.72 10.77 2.71
N GLU A 145 -2.70 10.59 3.59
CA GLU A 145 -2.70 11.13 4.94
C GLU A 145 -1.95 10.21 5.91
N ILE A 146 -1.08 10.76 6.75
CA ILE A 146 -0.32 10.02 7.75
C ILE A 146 -0.68 10.49 9.15
N TRP A 147 -1.39 9.64 9.87
CA TRP A 147 -1.86 9.88 11.22
C TRP A 147 -0.99 9.12 12.22
N ARG A 148 -0.42 9.82 13.20
CA ARG A 148 0.42 9.23 14.26
C ARG A 148 -0.34 9.13 15.57
N LEU A 149 -0.22 7.98 16.23
CA LEU A 149 -0.75 7.77 17.58
C LEU A 149 -0.26 8.86 18.53
N SER A 150 -1.18 9.63 19.10
CA SER A 150 -0.90 10.57 20.18
C SER A 150 -0.79 9.79 21.49
N GLY A 151 0.07 10.21 22.42
CA GLY A 151 0.32 9.49 23.67
C GLY A 151 -0.87 9.36 24.64
N SER A 152 -2.09 9.72 24.23
CA SER A 152 -3.31 9.70 25.04
C SER A 152 -4.33 8.71 24.47
N PHE A 153 -4.04 7.41 24.58
CA PHE A 153 -5.06 6.37 24.44
C PHE A 153 -5.63 6.09 25.85
N LYS A 154 -6.62 6.88 26.28
CA LYS A 154 -7.43 6.63 27.49
C LYS A 154 -8.90 6.63 27.14
#